data_AF-A0ABD3Y8C0-F1
#
_entry.id   AF-A0ABD3Y8C0-F1
#
_cell.length_a   1.000
_cell.length_b   1.000
_cell.length_c   1.000
_cell.angle_alpha   90.00
_cell.angle_beta   90.00
_cell.angle_gamma   90.00
#
_symmetry.space_group_name_H-M   'P 1'
#
loop_
_entity.id
_entity.type
_entity.pdbx_description
1 polymer ?
#
loop_
_entity_poly.entity_id
_entity_poly.type
_entity_poly.pdbx_seq_one_letter_code
_entity_poly.pdbx_strand_id
1 'polypeptide(L)'
;MIKWILLILTTVFTTKLYADEAYFQTRCDSIKKERETIRSKFRHGYTIKEGEYLTSRDKFLFTQLANHCSKPKKSGSAYQATSSTSTRTPNSNWLLNQKVSNMSLHSDSYKDAAKLDAWSTFYKLPKRCRKKGIGSADFVWCSEYRGKQKDLFEAQWKEHP
;
A
#
# COMPACT_ATOMS: atom_id res chain seq x y z
N MET A 1 43.00 -26.00 36.60
CA MET A 1 43.07 -25.63 35.17
C MET A 1 41.72 -25.68 34.44
N ILE A 2 40.69 -26.37 34.96
CA ILE A 2 39.33 -26.43 34.35
C ILE A 2 38.52 -25.13 34.44
N LYS A 3 38.73 -24.29 35.48
CA LYS A 3 38.03 -23.00 35.64
C LYS A 3 38.34 -21.99 34.52
N TRP A 4 39.56 -22.01 33.98
CA TRP A 4 39.96 -21.11 32.89
C TRP A 4 39.45 -21.57 31.53
N ILE A 5 39.31 -22.89 31.32
CA ILE A 5 38.77 -23.47 30.09
C ILE A 5 37.27 -23.16 29.95
N LEU A 6 36.51 -23.21 31.04
CA LEU A 6 35.08 -22.83 31.05
C LEU A 6 34.88 -21.35 30.71
N LEU A 7 35.76 -20.47 31.19
CA LEU A 7 35.68 -19.02 30.99
C LEU A 7 35.98 -18.62 29.53
N ILE A 8 36.93 -19.32 28.89
CA ILE A 8 37.24 -19.14 27.46
C ILE A 8 36.12 -19.70 26.58
N LEU A 9 35.51 -20.83 26.96
CA LEU A 9 34.38 -21.37 26.19
C LEU A 9 33.19 -20.39 26.21
N THR A 10 32.89 -19.76 27.35
CA THR A 10 31.77 -18.82 27.46
C THR A 10 31.94 -17.54 26.65
N THR A 11 33.17 -17.05 26.44
CA THR A 11 33.41 -15.80 25.68
C THR A 11 33.37 -16.01 24.16
N VAL A 12 33.68 -17.21 23.66
CA VAL A 12 33.64 -17.52 22.22
C VAL A 12 32.19 -17.68 21.70
N PHE A 13 31.26 -18.17 22.53
CA PHE A 13 29.86 -18.32 22.10
C PHE A 13 29.09 -16.99 22.05
N THR A 14 29.45 -15.97 22.83
CA THR A 14 28.74 -14.67 22.84
C THR A 14 29.07 -13.79 21.63
N THR A 15 30.24 -13.97 20.99
CA THR A 15 30.64 -13.13 19.83
C THR A 15 29.97 -13.53 18.52
N LYS A 16 29.54 -14.79 18.40
CA LYS A 16 28.86 -15.30 17.19
C LYS A 16 27.48 -14.69 16.98
N LEU A 17 26.78 -14.33 18.06
CA LEU A 17 25.42 -13.77 18.00
C LEU A 17 25.40 -12.32 17.49
N TYR A 18 26.41 -11.52 17.83
CA TYR A 18 26.48 -10.10 17.44
C TYR A 18 26.85 -9.89 15.96
N ALA A 19 27.70 -10.76 15.39
CA ALA A 19 28.09 -10.65 13.98
C ALA A 19 26.92 -10.94 13.04
N ASP A 20 26.05 -11.87 13.43
CA ASP A 20 24.89 -12.27 12.63
C ASP A 20 23.85 -11.14 12.58
N GLU A 21 23.55 -10.52 13.74
CA GLU A 21 22.59 -9.40 13.82
C GLU A 21 23.03 -8.18 13.00
N ALA A 22 24.33 -7.83 13.01
CA ALA A 22 24.88 -6.75 12.20
C ALA A 22 24.87 -7.05 10.69
N TYR A 23 25.15 -8.31 10.31
CA TYR A 23 25.06 -8.78 8.92
C TYR A 23 23.62 -8.72 8.40
N PHE A 24 22.64 -9.13 9.21
CA PHE A 24 21.23 -9.02 8.85
C PHE A 24 20.77 -7.56 8.73
N GLN A 25 21.17 -6.69 9.66
CA GLN A 25 20.77 -5.28 9.64
C GLN A 25 21.30 -4.55 8.40
N THR A 26 22.58 -4.72 8.05
CA THR A 26 23.17 -4.13 6.84
C THR A 26 22.51 -4.63 5.57
N ARG A 27 22.13 -5.93 5.52
CA ARG A 27 21.36 -6.49 4.41
C ARG A 27 19.98 -5.83 4.30
N CYS A 28 19.27 -5.67 5.41
CA CYS A 28 17.97 -5.01 5.43
C CYS A 28 18.02 -3.56 4.96
N ASP A 29 19.05 -2.81 5.34
CA ASP A 29 19.21 -1.42 4.91
C ASP A 29 19.59 -1.32 3.42
N SER A 30 20.37 -2.27 2.90
CA SER A 30 20.63 -2.37 1.45
C SER A 30 19.34 -2.60 0.65
N ILE A 31 18.45 -3.47 1.13
CA ILE A 31 17.14 -3.74 0.50
C ILE A 31 16.27 -2.47 0.52
N LYS A 32 16.21 -1.74 1.63
CA LYS A 32 15.48 -0.46 1.71
C LYS A 32 16.01 0.56 0.69
N LYS A 33 17.34 0.69 0.60
CA LYS A 33 17.99 1.64 -0.31
C LYS A 33 17.67 1.32 -1.78
N GLU A 34 17.69 0.03 -2.14
CA GLU A 34 17.33 -0.41 -3.50
C GLU A 34 15.87 -0.08 -3.82
N ARG A 35 14.94 -0.32 -2.89
CA ARG A 35 13.53 0.03 -3.07
C ARG A 35 13.29 1.53 -3.22
N GLU A 36 13.99 2.37 -2.47
CA GLU A 36 13.90 3.83 -2.66
C GLU A 36 14.44 4.26 -4.03
N THR A 37 15.46 3.58 -4.55
CA THR A 37 15.98 3.83 -5.90
C THR A 37 14.93 3.47 -6.96
N ILE A 38 14.24 2.34 -6.79
CA ILE A 38 13.13 1.94 -7.68
C ILE A 38 11.96 2.94 -7.59
N ARG A 39 11.58 3.37 -6.38
CA ARG A 39 10.56 4.42 -6.17
C ARG A 39 10.95 5.74 -6.83
N SER A 40 12.24 6.10 -6.79
CA SER A 40 12.74 7.27 -7.49
C SER A 40 12.56 7.13 -9.01
N LYS A 41 12.87 5.96 -9.61
CA LYS A 41 12.58 5.71 -11.03
C LYS A 41 11.09 5.82 -11.36
N PHE A 42 10.21 5.33 -10.49
CA PHE A 42 8.77 5.50 -10.70
C PHE A 42 8.34 6.98 -10.70
N ARG A 43 8.99 7.85 -9.93
CA ARG A 43 8.69 9.29 -9.89
C ARG A 43 9.28 10.07 -11.06
N HIS A 44 10.51 9.75 -11.47
CA HIS A 44 11.24 10.50 -12.51
C HIS A 44 10.99 9.99 -13.94
N GLY A 45 10.27 8.86 -14.07
CA GLY A 45 9.99 8.23 -15.35
C GLY A 45 10.90 7.04 -15.62
N TYR A 46 10.34 6.06 -16.32
CA TYR A 46 11.01 4.82 -16.73
C TYR A 46 10.48 4.39 -18.09
N THR A 47 11.26 3.59 -18.82
CA THR A 47 10.81 3.07 -20.11
C THR A 47 9.80 1.93 -19.92
N ILE A 48 8.89 1.70 -20.89
CA ILE A 48 7.90 0.62 -20.80
C ILE A 48 8.56 -0.75 -20.55
N LYS A 49 9.72 -1.01 -21.18
CA LYS A 49 10.51 -2.24 -20.99
C LYS A 49 11.06 -2.39 -19.56
N GLU A 50 11.34 -1.29 -18.87
CA GLU A 50 11.80 -1.32 -17.47
C GLU A 50 10.64 -1.47 -16.47
N GLY A 51 9.41 -1.10 -16.83
CA GLY A 51 8.28 -1.04 -15.90
C GLY A 51 7.95 -2.37 -15.22
N GLU A 52 7.88 -3.44 -16.01
CA GLU A 52 7.60 -4.80 -15.49
C GLU A 52 8.73 -5.30 -14.60
N TYR A 53 9.98 -5.03 -14.99
CA TYR A 53 11.16 -5.38 -14.19
C TYR A 53 11.18 -4.63 -12.86
N LEU A 54 10.97 -3.31 -12.87
CA LEU A 54 10.97 -2.49 -11.65
C LEU A 54 9.85 -2.91 -10.70
N THR A 55 8.67 -3.23 -11.24
CA THR A 55 7.51 -3.68 -10.46
C THR A 55 7.76 -5.05 -9.81
N SER A 56 8.26 -6.01 -10.60
CA SER A 56 8.58 -7.34 -10.08
C SER A 56 9.69 -7.29 -9.03
N ARG A 57 10.72 -6.45 -9.26
CA ARG A 57 11.83 -6.24 -8.33
C ARG A 57 11.37 -5.59 -7.01
N ASP A 58 10.55 -4.53 -7.05
CA ASP A 58 10.04 -3.91 -5.83
C ASP A 58 9.21 -4.90 -4.98
N LYS A 59 8.35 -5.70 -5.63
CA LYS A 59 7.55 -6.73 -4.96
C LYS A 59 8.42 -7.80 -4.30
N PHE A 60 9.47 -8.25 -4.98
CA PHE A 60 10.43 -9.20 -4.43
C PHE A 60 11.13 -8.63 -3.20
N LEU A 61 11.65 -7.40 -3.29
CA LEU A 61 12.34 -6.73 -2.19
C LEU A 61 11.42 -6.45 -1.00
N PHE A 62 10.16 -6.10 -1.23
CA PHE A 62 9.15 -5.96 -0.18
C PHE A 62 8.96 -7.27 0.60
N THR A 63 8.85 -8.39 -0.12
CA THR A 63 8.65 -9.72 0.47
C THR A 63 9.88 -10.15 1.28
N GLN A 64 11.09 -9.96 0.74
CA GLN A 64 12.35 -10.20 1.46
C GLN A 64 12.43 -9.41 2.76
N LEU A 65 12.06 -8.13 2.72
CA LEU A 65 12.08 -7.26 3.89
C LEU A 65 11.08 -7.72 4.96
N ALA A 66 9.87 -8.11 4.56
CA ALA A 66 8.86 -8.64 5.48
C ALA A 66 9.32 -9.95 6.16
N ASN A 67 9.96 -10.84 5.40
CA ASN A 67 10.36 -12.16 5.89
C ASN A 67 11.59 -12.11 6.81
N HIS A 68 12.56 -11.24 6.52
CA HIS A 68 13.88 -11.31 7.16
C HIS A 68 14.26 -10.08 8.00
N CYS A 69 13.57 -8.95 7.81
CA CYS A 69 13.94 -7.69 8.46
C CYS A 69 12.91 -7.21 9.49
N SER A 70 11.87 -8.01 9.72
CA SER A 70 10.91 -7.78 10.80
C SER A 70 11.60 -8.03 12.14
N LYS A 71 11.85 -6.97 12.91
CA LYS A 71 12.38 -7.13 14.27
C LYS A 71 11.43 -8.03 15.07
N PRO A 72 11.92 -9.03 15.82
CA PRO A 72 11.08 -9.72 16.78
C PRO A 72 10.48 -8.66 17.72
N LYS A 73 9.15 -8.61 17.83
CA LYS A 73 8.47 -7.71 18.77
C LYS A 73 9.02 -8.02 20.17
N LYS A 74 9.84 -7.12 20.74
CA LYS A 74 10.17 -7.19 22.17
C LYS A 74 8.85 -7.18 22.94
N SER A 75 8.55 -8.29 23.62
CA SER A 75 7.46 -8.36 24.58
C SER A 75 7.81 -7.45 25.76
N GLY A 76 7.36 -6.19 25.73
CA GLY A 76 7.64 -5.26 26.81
C GLY A 76 7.68 -3.80 26.39
N SER A 77 6.56 -3.29 25.92
CA SER A 77 6.07 -1.93 26.20
C SER A 77 4.71 -1.80 25.53
N ALA A 78 3.69 -1.48 26.32
CA ALA A 78 2.34 -1.25 25.85
C ALA A 78 2.29 0.01 24.99
N TYR A 79 2.59 -0.15 23.71
CA TYR A 79 2.03 0.69 22.66
C TYR A 79 1.19 -0.22 21.78
N GLN A 80 -0.11 0.05 21.78
CA GLN A 80 -1.13 -0.69 21.04
C GLN A 80 -0.80 -0.73 19.54
N ALA A 81 -0.11 -1.79 19.13
CA ALA A 81 -0.08 -2.24 17.75
C ALA A 81 -0.92 -3.50 17.71
N THR A 82 -2.22 -3.33 17.47
CA THR A 82 -3.21 -4.40 17.25
C THR A 82 -2.63 -5.47 16.34
N SER A 83 -2.21 -6.57 16.95
CA SER A 83 -1.85 -7.80 16.29
C SER A 83 -3.13 -8.48 15.84
N SER A 84 -3.57 -8.19 14.61
CA SER A 84 -4.48 -9.10 13.93
C SER A 84 -3.64 -10.25 13.37
N THR A 85 -3.67 -11.38 14.08
CA THR A 85 -3.48 -12.70 13.49
C THR A 85 -4.13 -12.71 12.12
N SER A 86 -3.34 -12.89 11.06
CA SER A 86 -3.86 -13.05 9.71
C SER A 86 -4.45 -14.45 9.60
N THR A 87 -5.62 -14.65 10.24
CA THR A 87 -6.63 -15.54 9.67
C THR A 87 -6.89 -14.99 8.29
N ARG A 88 -6.52 -15.76 7.28
CA ARG A 88 -6.76 -15.51 5.86
C ARG A 88 -8.27 -15.32 5.67
N THR A 89 -8.76 -14.09 5.85
CA THR A 89 -10.15 -13.75 5.61
C THR A 89 -10.38 -13.89 4.11
N PRO A 90 -11.33 -14.74 3.67
CA PRO A 90 -11.64 -14.87 2.27
C PRO A 90 -12.17 -13.51 1.79
N ASN A 91 -11.41 -12.88 0.90
CA ASN A 91 -11.78 -11.73 0.08
C ASN A 91 -13.01 -10.95 0.59
N SER A 92 -12.80 -10.13 1.61
CA SER A 92 -13.89 -9.39 2.24
C SER A 92 -14.19 -8.12 1.43
N ASN A 93 -14.66 -8.29 0.19
CA ASN A 93 -15.40 -7.26 -0.57
C ASN A 93 -16.77 -6.93 0.08
N TRP A 94 -16.95 -7.25 1.36
CA TRP A 94 -18.18 -7.05 2.11
C TRP A 94 -18.39 -5.56 2.43
N LEU A 95 -17.31 -4.84 2.76
CA LEU A 95 -17.31 -3.38 2.96
C LEU A 95 -17.64 -2.63 1.65
N LEU A 96 -17.14 -3.12 0.51
CA LEU A 96 -17.40 -2.52 -0.81
C LEU A 96 -18.87 -2.70 -1.28
N ASN A 97 -19.60 -3.66 -0.70
CA ASN A 97 -20.97 -3.98 -1.08
C ASN A 97 -22.02 -3.53 -0.04
N GLN A 98 -21.59 -3.00 1.12
CA GLN A 98 -22.53 -2.49 2.11
C GLN A 98 -23.08 -1.15 1.64
N LYS A 99 -24.40 -1.07 1.49
CA LYS A 99 -25.10 0.19 1.24
C LYS A 99 -25.08 1.01 2.53
N VAL A 100 -24.00 1.73 2.78
CA VAL A 100 -23.90 2.64 3.92
C VAL A 100 -24.72 3.88 3.57
N SER A 101 -25.83 4.12 4.29
CA SER A 101 -26.77 5.21 4.00
C SER A 101 -26.14 6.60 4.12
N ASN A 102 -25.03 6.72 4.85
CA ASN A 102 -24.38 7.98 5.20
C ASN A 102 -22.94 8.10 4.65
N MET A 103 -22.55 7.24 3.71
CA MET A 103 -21.22 7.37 3.09
C MET A 103 -21.28 8.47 2.04
N SER A 104 -20.77 9.65 2.37
CA SER A 104 -20.38 10.60 1.34
C SER A 104 -19.21 9.98 0.59
N LEU A 105 -19.35 9.82 -0.72
CA LEU A 105 -18.22 9.47 -1.56
C LEU A 105 -17.29 10.69 -1.52
N HIS A 106 -16.32 10.68 -0.61
CA HIS A 106 -15.28 11.70 -0.57
C HIS A 106 -14.41 11.51 -1.81
N SER A 107 -14.88 12.08 -2.91
CA SER A 107 -14.14 12.12 -4.16
C SER A 107 -13.28 13.36 -4.10
N ASP A 108 -11.97 13.23 -4.28
CA ASP A 108 -11.06 14.38 -4.44
C ASP A 108 -11.30 15.12 -5.78
N SER A 109 -12.51 14.99 -6.38
CA SER A 109 -12.85 15.59 -7.67
C SER A 109 -12.90 17.11 -7.59
N TYR A 110 -13.21 17.68 -6.42
CA TYR A 110 -13.27 19.12 -6.15
C TYR A 110 -12.77 19.45 -4.75
N LYS A 111 -12.02 20.56 -4.63
CA LYS A 111 -11.56 21.11 -3.33
C LYS A 111 -12.66 21.86 -2.57
N ASP A 112 -13.61 22.41 -3.32
CA ASP A 112 -14.75 23.13 -2.77
C ASP A 112 -15.83 22.15 -2.30
N ALA A 113 -16.26 22.31 -1.04
CA ALA A 113 -17.21 21.39 -0.40
C ALA A 113 -18.62 21.48 -1.02
N ALA A 114 -19.08 22.67 -1.41
CA ALA A 114 -20.40 22.86 -2.00
C ALA A 114 -20.47 22.27 -3.42
N LYS A 115 -19.42 22.50 -4.21
CA LYS A 115 -19.27 21.90 -5.54
C LYS A 115 -19.15 20.38 -5.46
N LEU A 116 -18.45 19.85 -4.46
CA LEU A 116 -18.35 18.41 -4.23
C LEU A 116 -19.70 17.79 -3.87
N ASP A 117 -20.47 18.44 -2.99
CA ASP A 117 -21.81 17.98 -2.60
C ASP A 117 -22.78 17.99 -3.79
N ALA A 118 -22.78 19.08 -4.56
CA ALA A 118 -23.57 19.19 -5.79
C ALA A 118 -23.17 18.15 -6.84
N TRP A 119 -21.87 17.91 -7.02
CA TRP A 119 -21.37 16.84 -7.89
C TRP A 119 -21.84 15.46 -7.43
N SER A 120 -21.81 15.19 -6.12
CA SER A 120 -22.26 13.91 -5.56
C SER A 120 -23.76 13.66 -5.75
N THR A 121 -24.56 14.73 -5.77
CA THR A 121 -26.00 14.69 -6.04
C THR A 121 -26.29 14.52 -7.53
N PHE A 122 -25.53 15.22 -8.38
CA PHE A 122 -25.65 15.19 -9.84
C PHE A 122 -25.23 13.83 -10.43
N TYR A 123 -24.03 13.37 -10.09
CA TYR A 123 -23.42 12.21 -10.72
C TYR A 123 -23.90 10.90 -10.09
N LYS A 124 -24.66 10.11 -10.86
CA LYS A 124 -25.07 8.76 -10.47
C LYS A 124 -24.32 7.71 -11.28
N LEU A 125 -23.53 6.89 -10.59
CA LEU A 125 -22.76 5.81 -11.22
C LEU A 125 -23.70 4.77 -11.89
N PRO A 126 -23.59 4.51 -13.21
CA PRO A 126 -24.45 3.55 -13.91
C PRO A 126 -24.32 2.12 -13.37
N LYS A 127 -25.39 1.32 -13.45
CA LYS A 127 -25.40 -0.08 -12.97
C LYS A 127 -24.30 -0.93 -13.62
N ARG A 128 -24.00 -0.67 -14.91
CA ARG A 128 -22.90 -1.32 -15.66
C ARG A 128 -21.55 -1.17 -14.95
N CYS A 129 -21.29 0.01 -14.39
CA CYS A 129 -20.03 0.35 -13.74
C CYS A 129 -19.92 -0.16 -12.29
N ARG A 130 -21.00 -0.70 -11.72
CA ARG A 130 -21.02 -1.27 -10.36
C ARG A 130 -20.73 -2.77 -10.32
N LYS A 131 -20.65 -3.43 -11.48
CA LYS A 131 -20.40 -4.87 -11.56
C LYS A 131 -18.96 -5.19 -11.14
N LYS A 132 -18.80 -6.24 -10.32
CA LYS A 132 -17.47 -6.82 -10.05
C LYS A 132 -16.98 -7.59 -11.27
N GLY A 133 -15.68 -7.52 -11.57
CA GLY A 133 -15.11 -8.19 -12.74
C GLY A 133 -15.55 -7.55 -14.06
N ILE A 134 -15.68 -6.23 -14.06
CA ILE A 134 -15.96 -5.41 -15.24
C ILE A 134 -14.87 -5.64 -16.30
N GLY A 135 -15.29 -5.94 -17.53
CA GLY A 135 -14.38 -6.09 -18.67
C GLY A 135 -13.68 -4.78 -19.02
N SER A 136 -12.52 -4.85 -19.67
CA SER A 136 -11.72 -3.66 -20.03
C SER A 136 -12.50 -2.63 -20.85
N ALA A 137 -13.31 -3.06 -21.81
CA ALA A 137 -14.16 -2.17 -22.62
C ALA A 137 -15.21 -1.43 -21.77
N ASP A 138 -15.82 -2.13 -20.83
CA ASP A 138 -16.79 -1.55 -19.89
C ASP A 138 -16.08 -0.56 -18.95
N PHE A 139 -14.84 -0.86 -18.53
CA PHE A 139 -14.05 0.02 -17.68
C PHE A 139 -13.73 1.34 -18.39
N VAL A 140 -13.23 1.26 -19.62
CA VAL A 140 -12.96 2.44 -20.46
C VAL A 140 -14.23 3.26 -20.63
N TRP A 141 -15.35 2.62 -20.98
CA TRP A 141 -16.63 3.31 -21.13
C TRP A 141 -17.07 4.02 -19.86
N CYS A 142 -16.94 3.39 -18.69
CA CYS A 142 -17.28 3.99 -17.41
C CYS A 142 -16.41 5.21 -17.07
N SER A 143 -15.13 5.16 -17.44
CA SER A 143 -14.21 6.29 -17.26
C SER A 143 -14.56 7.47 -18.17
N GLU A 144 -14.83 7.22 -19.44
CA GLU A 144 -15.25 8.23 -20.42
C GLU A 144 -16.60 8.83 -20.06
N TYR A 145 -17.56 7.99 -19.64
CA TYR A 145 -18.87 8.45 -19.19
C TYR A 145 -18.77 9.38 -17.99
N ARG A 146 -17.93 9.05 -16.99
CA ARG A 146 -17.67 9.93 -15.85
C ARG A 146 -17.07 11.27 -16.29
N GLY A 147 -16.14 11.26 -17.25
CA GLY A 147 -15.56 12.48 -17.83
C GLY A 147 -16.62 13.37 -18.47
N LYS A 148 -17.45 12.82 -19.38
CA LYS A 148 -18.53 13.57 -20.04
C LYS A 148 -19.54 14.17 -19.05
N GLN A 149 -19.89 13.42 -17.99
CA GLN A 149 -20.78 13.94 -16.95
C GLN A 149 -20.12 15.08 -16.16
N LYS A 150 -18.82 15.01 -15.94
CA LYS A 150 -18.04 16.08 -15.29
C LYS A 150 -18.06 17.36 -16.13
N ASP A 151 -17.85 17.24 -17.44
CA ASP A 151 -17.89 18.39 -18.35
C ASP A 151 -19.27 19.06 -18.36
N LEU A 152 -20.35 18.26 -18.40
CA LEU A 152 -21.72 18.77 -18.31
C LEU A 152 -22.00 19.48 -16.99
N PHE A 153 -21.58 18.88 -15.88
CA PHE A 153 -21.71 19.49 -14.56
C PHE A 153 -20.92 20.79 -14.46
N GLU A 154 -19.69 20.84 -14.97
CA GLU A 154 -18.87 22.05 -14.95
C GLU A 154 -19.42 23.15 -15.84
N ALA A 155 -20.05 22.81 -16.97
CA ALA A 155 -20.75 23.76 -17.80
C ALA A 155 -21.96 24.37 -17.07
N GLN A 156 -22.73 23.56 -16.33
CA GLN A 156 -23.88 24.01 -15.53
C GLN A 156 -23.47 24.78 -14.27
N TRP A 157 -22.36 24.39 -13.64
CA TRP A 157 -21.87 25.01 -12.40
C TRP A 157 -21.31 26.41 -12.60
N LYS A 158 -20.93 26.80 -13.84
CA LYS A 158 -20.43 28.15 -14.14
C LYS A 158 -21.43 29.29 -13.88
N GLU A 159 -22.69 28.97 -13.53
CA GLU A 159 -23.73 29.96 -13.23
C GLU A 159 -24.03 30.16 -11.73
N HIS A 160 -23.30 29.48 -10.82
CA HIS A 160 -23.47 29.68 -9.37
C HIS A 160 -22.14 30.06 -8.70
N PRO A 161 -21.85 31.38 -8.54
CA PRO A 161 -20.75 31.87 -7.72
C PRO A 161 -20.97 31.59 -6.22
#